data_AF-A0A1B6JNW3-F1
#
_entry.id   AF-A0A1B6JNW3-F1
#
_cell.length_a   1.000
_cell.length_b   1.000
_cell.length_c   1.000
_cell.angle_alpha   90.00
_cell.angle_beta   90.00
_cell.angle_gamma   90.00
#
_symmetry.space_group_name_H-M   'P 1'
#
loop_
_entity.id
_entity.type
_entity.pdbx_description
1 polymer ?
#
loop_
_entity_poly.entity_id
_entity_poly.type
_entity_poly.pdbx_seq_one_letter_code
_entity_poly.pdbx_strand_id
1 'polypeptide(L)'
;HAALAAQLEKEKREKDDALLRNAQVSQEVEIAKQDLRAQLREADELYKKQSSLEKKLIDKSQECERVQNELSSLKVTVAEMESQTIDKSTERELRAKLSDLEAQLTDRNKNIRVLQQRLADMKKTLQRELKGVDPGGGGGGGGGGGGDVTTNHHNPTPLPPPEDDVNFKYLKHVLIKFLTSREYEAQHLTRAVATLLRFSAEEERLLRETLEWRKSWFGSRPRLPKLKHSPS
;
A
#
# COMPACT_ATOMS: atom_id res chain seq x y z
N HIS A 1 73.16 -6.98 89.22
CA HIS A 1 73.51 -7.16 87.80
C HIS A 1 72.55 -8.06 87.03
N ALA A 2 72.24 -9.29 87.46
CA ALA A 2 71.35 -10.20 86.71
C ALA A 2 69.90 -9.69 86.50
N ALA A 3 69.28 -9.09 87.52
CA ALA A 3 67.92 -8.57 87.42
C ALA A 3 67.78 -7.41 86.41
N LEU A 4 68.77 -6.51 86.37
CA LEU A 4 68.83 -5.41 85.41
C LEU A 4 68.99 -5.91 83.97
N ALA A 5 69.79 -6.96 83.75
CA ALA A 5 69.93 -7.58 82.43
C ALA A 5 68.63 -8.25 81.96
N ALA A 6 67.91 -8.92 82.86
CA ALA A 6 66.60 -9.53 82.56
C ALA A 6 65.54 -8.46 82.22
N GLN A 7 65.54 -7.33 82.94
CA GLN A 7 64.65 -6.20 82.68
C GLN A 7 64.94 -5.58 81.30
N LEU A 8 66.22 -5.37 80.96
CA LEU A 8 66.64 -4.83 79.67
C LEU A 8 66.20 -5.74 78.51
N GLU A 9 66.36 -7.06 78.65
CA GLU A 9 65.92 -8.02 77.63
C GLU A 9 64.39 -8.08 77.50
N LYS A 10 63.65 -7.92 78.60
CA LYS A 10 62.19 -7.80 78.56
C LYS A 10 61.76 -6.54 77.78
N GLU A 11 62.37 -5.39 78.09
CA GLU A 11 62.08 -4.13 77.40
C GLU A 11 62.44 -4.17 75.91
N LYS A 12 63.53 -4.83 75.53
CA LYS A 12 63.87 -5.05 74.12
C LYS A 12 62.82 -5.86 73.38
N ARG A 13 62.36 -6.98 73.97
CA ARG A 13 61.30 -7.82 73.37
C ARG A 13 60.00 -7.04 73.22
N GLU A 14 59.61 -6.29 74.24
CA GLU A 14 58.40 -5.45 74.19
C GLU A 14 58.51 -4.36 73.11
N LYS A 15 59.69 -3.76 72.94
CA LYS A 15 59.98 -2.81 71.86
C LYS A 15 59.90 -3.47 70.48
N ASP A 16 60.51 -4.64 70.31
CA ASP A 16 60.50 -5.37 69.04
C ASP A 16 59.08 -5.79 68.65
N ASP A 17 58.29 -6.28 69.61
CA ASP A 17 56.88 -6.59 69.43
C ASP A 17 56.05 -5.35 69.05
N ALA A 18 56.34 -4.20 69.68
CA ALA A 18 55.68 -2.94 69.36
C ALA A 18 56.03 -2.45 67.94
N LEU A 19 57.28 -2.60 67.52
CA LEU A 19 57.72 -2.28 66.16
C LEU A 19 57.03 -3.16 65.12
N LEU A 20 56.90 -4.47 65.40
CA LEU A 20 56.25 -5.41 64.49
C LEU A 20 54.76 -5.10 64.33
N ARG A 21 54.06 -4.81 65.44
CA ARG A 21 52.66 -4.36 65.41
C ARG A 21 52.51 -3.03 64.67
N ASN A 22 53.41 -2.07 64.89
CA ASN A 22 53.37 -0.78 64.20
C ASN A 22 53.56 -0.95 62.68
N ALA A 23 54.47 -1.84 62.26
CA ALA A 23 54.67 -2.16 60.86
C ALA A 23 53.42 -2.82 60.25
N GLN A 24 52.79 -3.77 60.95
CA GLN A 24 51.57 -4.42 60.49
C GLN A 24 50.41 -3.42 60.34
N VAL A 25 50.16 -2.59 61.35
CA VAL A 25 49.12 -1.55 61.29
C VAL A 25 49.39 -0.56 60.15
N SER A 26 50.65 -0.17 59.94
CA SER A 26 51.02 0.72 58.84
C SER A 26 50.72 0.11 57.47
N GLN A 27 50.96 -1.20 57.32
CA GLN A 27 50.63 -1.93 56.11
C GLN A 27 49.11 -2.02 55.89
N GLU A 28 48.34 -2.37 56.93
CA GLU A 28 46.88 -2.44 56.88
C GLU A 28 46.26 -1.08 56.49
N VAL A 29 46.80 0.01 57.04
CA VAL A 29 46.38 1.38 56.69
C VAL A 29 46.66 1.70 55.23
N GLU A 30 47.80 1.29 54.67
CA GLU A 30 48.10 1.57 53.26
C GLU A 30 47.22 0.76 52.31
N ILE A 31 46.92 -0.50 52.65
CA ILE A 31 45.96 -1.33 51.89
C ILE A 31 44.58 -0.68 51.91
N ALA A 32 44.07 -0.30 53.08
CA ALA A 32 42.77 0.35 53.22
C ALA A 32 42.70 1.67 52.43
N LYS A 33 43.80 2.44 52.38
CA LYS A 33 43.88 3.66 51.55
C LYS A 33 43.85 3.34 50.06
N GLN A 34 44.50 2.27 49.61
CA GLN A 34 44.46 1.85 48.21
C GLN A 34 43.04 1.41 47.81
N ASP A 35 42.37 0.63 48.65
CA ASP A 35 40.99 0.20 48.42
C ASP A 35 40.04 1.39 48.36
N LEU A 36 40.18 2.34 49.29
CA LEU A 36 39.38 3.57 49.27
C LEU A 36 39.61 4.38 47.99
N ARG A 37 40.85 4.47 47.50
CA ARG A 37 41.16 5.13 46.22
C ARG A 37 40.52 4.39 45.04
N ALA A 38 40.48 3.07 45.05
CA ALA A 38 39.84 2.28 44.00
C ALA A 38 38.32 2.50 44.01
N GLN A 39 37.69 2.44 45.17
CA GLN A 39 36.25 2.71 45.34
C GLN A 39 35.88 4.13 44.89
N LEU A 40 36.71 5.14 45.19
CA LEU A 40 36.48 6.51 44.74
C LEU A 40 36.51 6.64 43.21
N ARG A 41 37.39 5.92 42.52
CA ARG A 41 37.43 5.91 41.04
C ARG A 41 36.18 5.24 40.46
N GLU A 42 35.79 4.10 41.02
CA GLU A 42 34.58 3.40 40.59
C GLU A 42 33.34 4.26 40.79
N ALA A 43 33.23 4.95 41.92
CA ALA A 43 32.15 5.91 42.19
C ALA A 43 32.09 7.04 41.15
N ASP A 44 33.25 7.60 40.76
CA ASP A 44 33.33 8.65 39.73
C ASP A 44 32.93 8.12 38.33
N GLU A 45 33.34 6.91 37.98
CA GLU A 45 32.93 6.26 36.73
C GLU A 45 31.43 5.97 36.67
N LEU A 46 30.87 5.46 37.77
CA LEU A 46 29.43 5.22 37.90
C LEU A 46 28.65 6.52 37.82
N TYR A 47 29.12 7.59 38.47
CA TYR A 47 28.49 8.91 38.42
C TYR A 47 28.47 9.47 36.99
N LYS A 48 29.59 9.37 36.25
CA LYS A 48 29.65 9.78 34.83
C LYS A 48 28.71 8.96 33.95
N LYS A 49 28.64 7.65 34.18
CA LYS A 49 27.73 6.76 33.44
C LYS A 49 26.27 7.09 33.73
N GLN A 50 25.93 7.34 34.98
CA GLN A 50 24.59 7.76 35.39
C GLN A 50 24.22 9.08 34.71
N SER A 51 25.08 10.09 34.77
CA SER A 51 24.85 11.38 34.10
C SER A 51 24.65 11.24 32.59
N SER A 52 25.44 10.38 31.92
CA SER A 52 25.25 10.09 30.50
C SER A 52 23.90 9.41 30.20
N LEU A 53 23.48 8.47 31.05
CA LEU A 53 22.21 7.76 30.89
C LEU A 53 21.02 8.70 31.13
N GLU A 54 21.09 9.55 32.15
CA GLU A 54 20.08 10.57 32.43
C GLU A 54 19.91 11.52 31.24
N LYS A 55 21.01 12.00 30.64
CA LYS A 55 20.95 12.82 29.43
C LYS A 55 20.26 12.09 28.27
N LYS A 56 20.65 10.84 28.01
CA LYS A 56 20.04 10.02 26.93
C LYS A 56 18.54 9.78 27.18
N LEU A 57 18.14 9.61 28.44
CA LEU A 57 16.74 9.43 28.80
C LEU A 57 15.93 10.70 28.51
N ILE A 58 16.47 11.87 28.85
CA ILE A 58 15.85 13.16 28.55
C ILE A 58 15.70 13.36 27.04
N ASP A 59 16.78 13.15 26.27
CA ASP A 59 16.77 13.28 24.82
C ASP A 59 15.71 12.36 24.18
N LYS A 60 15.61 11.11 24.67
CA LYS A 60 14.60 10.16 24.20
C LYS A 60 13.17 10.50 24.61
N SER A 61 12.98 11.07 25.79
CA SER A 61 11.66 11.55 26.23
C SER A 61 11.17 12.68 25.33
N GLN A 62 12.05 13.63 24.98
CA GLN A 62 11.72 14.73 24.08
C GLN A 62 11.38 14.24 22.67
N GLU A 63 12.12 13.26 22.15
CA GLU A 63 11.82 12.67 20.84
C GLU A 63 10.46 11.94 20.83
N CYS A 64 10.12 11.22 21.90
CA CYS A 64 8.80 10.60 22.04
C CYS A 64 7.67 11.64 22.03
N GLU A 65 7.85 12.75 22.75
CA GLU A 65 6.87 13.84 22.79
C GLU A 65 6.71 14.49 21.41
N ARG A 66 7.81 14.70 20.69
CA ARG A 66 7.81 15.22 19.32
C ARG A 66 7.01 14.32 18.37
N VAL A 67 7.28 13.01 18.38
CA VAL A 67 6.57 12.03 17.55
C VAL A 67 5.10 11.94 17.95
N GLN A 68 4.77 12.06 19.23
CA GLN A 68 3.39 12.05 19.71
C GLN A 68 2.61 13.28 19.20
N ASN A 69 3.24 14.45 19.16
CA ASN A 69 2.68 15.67 18.60
C ASN A 69 2.52 15.60 17.07
N GLU A 70 3.48 15.00 16.36
CA GLU A 70 3.33 14.73 14.93
C GLU A 70 2.16 13.79 14.67
N LEU A 71 2.04 12.70 15.44
CA LEU A 71 0.94 11.76 15.30
C LEU A 71 -0.43 12.40 15.57
N SER A 72 -0.54 13.28 16.58
CA SER A 72 -1.79 13.98 16.88
C SER A 72 -2.17 14.94 15.76
N SER A 73 -1.22 15.72 15.23
CA SER A 73 -1.46 16.59 14.09
C SER A 73 -1.87 15.82 12.84
N LEU A 74 -1.19 14.71 12.52
CA LEU A 74 -1.53 13.87 11.36
C LEU A 74 -2.92 13.26 11.50
N LYS A 75 -3.31 12.82 12.70
CA LYS A 75 -4.67 12.33 12.97
C LYS A 75 -5.74 13.37 12.65
N VAL A 76 -5.51 14.64 13.02
CA VAL A 76 -6.42 15.74 12.69
C VAL A 76 -6.51 15.91 11.18
N THR A 77 -5.38 15.95 10.47
CA THR A 77 -5.40 16.10 9.00
C THR A 77 -6.11 14.95 8.28
N VAL A 78 -5.98 13.71 8.79
CA VAL A 78 -6.69 12.55 8.26
C VAL A 78 -8.19 12.69 8.50
N ALA A 79 -8.62 13.08 9.70
CA ALA A 79 -10.03 13.31 10.00
C ALA A 79 -10.62 14.45 9.14
N GLU A 80 -9.86 15.53 8.90
CA GLU A 80 -10.25 16.61 8.00
C GLU A 80 -10.38 16.14 6.56
N MET A 81 -9.42 15.35 6.06
CA MET A 81 -9.49 14.75 4.71
C MET A 81 -10.64 13.77 4.56
N GLU A 82 -10.93 12.98 5.59
CA GLU A 82 -12.09 12.07 5.63
C GLU A 82 -13.40 12.86 5.63
N SER A 83 -13.47 13.97 6.36
CA SER A 83 -14.60 14.89 6.33
C SER A 83 -14.74 15.58 4.95
N GLN A 84 -13.63 15.95 4.31
CA GLN A 84 -13.62 16.50 2.95
C GLN A 84 -13.96 15.48 1.85
N THR A 85 -14.19 14.20 2.17
CA THR A 85 -14.85 13.26 1.23
C THR A 85 -16.32 13.64 0.95
N ILE A 86 -16.81 14.73 1.54
CA ILE A 86 -18.07 15.39 1.21
C ILE A 86 -17.91 16.20 -0.10
N ASP A 87 -17.72 15.48 -1.19
CA ASP A 87 -18.47 15.75 -2.42
C ASP A 87 -19.65 14.75 -2.53
N LYS A 88 -19.98 14.08 -1.41
CA LYS A 88 -21.14 13.17 -1.28
C LYS A 88 -22.46 13.87 -1.56
N SER A 89 -22.59 15.18 -1.34
CA SER A 89 -23.80 15.93 -1.68
C SER A 89 -23.93 16.07 -3.20
N THR A 90 -22.87 16.47 -3.89
CA THR A 90 -22.87 16.59 -5.36
C THR A 90 -22.96 15.21 -6.01
N GLU A 91 -22.30 14.19 -5.48
CA GLU A 91 -22.42 12.80 -5.92
C GLU A 91 -23.87 12.31 -5.78
N ARG A 92 -24.55 12.63 -4.67
CA ARG A 92 -25.97 12.29 -4.49
C ARG A 92 -26.87 13.04 -5.47
N GLU A 93 -26.64 14.32 -5.68
CA GLU A 93 -27.41 15.13 -6.64
C GLU A 93 -27.24 14.62 -8.07
N LEU A 94 -26.01 14.27 -8.46
CA LEU A 94 -25.71 13.70 -9.78
C LEU A 94 -26.34 12.31 -9.94
N ARG A 95 -26.27 11.46 -8.91
CA ARG A 95 -26.94 10.15 -8.90
C ARG A 95 -28.47 10.29 -9.02
N ALA A 96 -29.07 11.27 -8.34
CA ALA A 96 -30.51 11.53 -8.44
C ALA A 96 -30.90 11.98 -9.86
N LYS A 97 -30.15 12.91 -10.45
CA LYS A 97 -30.38 13.37 -11.84
C LYS A 97 -30.24 12.23 -12.85
N LEU A 98 -29.25 11.36 -12.69
CA LEU A 98 -29.09 10.17 -13.54
C LEU A 98 -30.31 9.26 -13.45
N SER A 99 -30.79 8.95 -12.24
CA SER A 99 -31.98 8.12 -12.03
C SER A 99 -33.24 8.71 -12.69
N ASP A 100 -33.45 10.03 -12.60
CA ASP A 100 -34.60 10.70 -13.21
C ASP A 100 -34.52 10.68 -14.74
N LEU A 101 -33.33 10.90 -15.30
CA LEU A 101 -33.11 10.86 -16.74
C LEU A 101 -33.32 9.45 -17.30
N GLU A 102 -32.84 8.42 -16.58
CA GLU A 102 -33.09 7.01 -16.92
C GLU A 102 -34.60 6.71 -16.94
N ALA A 103 -35.33 7.13 -15.91
CA ALA A 103 -36.78 6.95 -15.84
C ALA A 103 -37.50 7.61 -17.02
N GLN A 104 -37.15 8.86 -17.36
CA GLN A 104 -37.70 9.56 -18.51
C GLN A 104 -37.38 8.85 -19.83
N LEU A 105 -36.16 8.34 -20.01
CA LEU A 105 -35.77 7.56 -21.17
C LEU A 105 -36.63 6.30 -21.30
N THR A 106 -36.89 5.59 -20.18
CA THR A 106 -37.75 4.41 -20.22
C THR A 106 -39.18 4.74 -20.64
N ASP A 107 -39.74 5.85 -20.16
CA ASP A 107 -41.10 6.27 -20.49
C ASP A 107 -41.21 6.72 -21.96
N ARG A 108 -40.24 7.52 -22.42
CA ARG A 108 -40.15 7.92 -23.83
C ARG A 108 -40.04 6.72 -24.76
N ASN A 109 -39.25 5.71 -24.39
CA ASN A 109 -39.16 4.46 -25.15
C ASN A 109 -40.48 3.68 -25.20
N LYS A 110 -41.25 3.65 -24.10
CA LYS A 110 -42.61 3.07 -24.10
C LYS A 110 -43.53 3.84 -25.05
N ASN A 111 -43.51 5.17 -25.00
CA ASN A 111 -44.33 6.01 -25.89
C ASN A 111 -43.98 5.79 -27.36
N ILE A 112 -42.69 5.67 -27.71
CA ILE A 112 -42.25 5.36 -29.08
C ILE A 112 -42.85 4.03 -29.54
N ARG A 113 -42.83 2.98 -28.71
CA ARG A 113 -43.43 1.68 -29.06
C ARG A 113 -44.93 1.78 -29.31
N VAL A 114 -45.66 2.53 -28.47
CA VAL A 114 -47.10 2.75 -28.65
C VAL A 114 -47.40 3.51 -29.96
N LEU A 115 -46.63 4.54 -30.26
CA LEU A 115 -46.78 5.31 -31.50
C LEU A 115 -46.44 4.46 -32.73
N GLN A 116 -45.38 3.64 -32.67
CA GLN A 116 -45.04 2.69 -33.73
C GLN A 116 -46.16 1.66 -33.96
N GLN A 117 -46.77 1.15 -32.89
CA GLN A 117 -47.91 0.24 -32.99
C GLN A 117 -49.10 0.92 -33.67
N ARG A 118 -49.47 2.14 -33.25
CA ARG A 118 -50.54 2.92 -33.89
C ARG A 118 -50.27 3.19 -35.36
N LEU A 119 -49.03 3.57 -35.71
CA LEU A 119 -48.63 3.78 -37.11
C LEU A 119 -48.78 2.50 -37.93
N ALA A 120 -48.38 1.35 -37.38
CA ALA A 120 -48.54 0.06 -38.04
C ALA A 120 -50.02 -0.29 -38.24
N ASP A 121 -50.88 -0.05 -37.25
CA ASP A 121 -52.31 -0.31 -37.32
C ASP A 121 -53.00 0.63 -38.33
N MET A 122 -52.65 1.92 -38.33
CA MET A 122 -53.13 2.88 -39.33
C MET A 122 -52.69 2.49 -40.75
N LYS A 123 -51.43 2.05 -40.93
CA LYS A 123 -50.93 1.54 -42.21
C LYS A 123 -51.74 0.33 -42.69
N LYS A 124 -52.07 -0.61 -41.80
CA LYS A 124 -52.93 -1.76 -42.13
C LYS A 124 -54.34 -1.34 -42.53
N THR A 125 -54.94 -0.38 -41.82
CA THR A 125 -56.27 0.15 -42.15
C THR A 125 -56.27 0.83 -43.52
N LEU A 126 -55.31 1.72 -43.78
CA LEU A 126 -55.18 2.40 -45.07
C LEU A 126 -54.91 1.42 -46.23
N GLN A 127 -54.08 0.39 -46.03
CA GLN A 127 -53.86 -0.65 -47.05
C GLN A 127 -55.10 -1.50 -47.31
N ARG A 128 -55.97 -1.69 -46.31
CA ARG A 128 -57.24 -2.40 -46.48
C ARG A 128 -58.24 -1.56 -47.28
N GLU A 129 -58.31 -0.25 -47.02
CA GLU A 129 -59.19 0.65 -47.79
C GLU A 129 -58.70 0.90 -49.21
N LEU A 130 -57.38 1.00 -49.43
CA LEU A 130 -56.80 1.15 -50.77
C LEU A 130 -56.95 -0.11 -51.64
N LYS A 131 -57.06 -1.30 -51.03
CA LYS A 131 -57.42 -2.55 -51.73
C LYS A 131 -58.94 -2.72 -51.92
N GLY A 132 -59.76 -1.82 -51.37
CA GLY A 132 -61.22 -1.90 -51.37
C GLY A 132 -61.92 -1.14 -52.49
N VAL A 133 -61.20 -0.50 -53.41
CA VAL A 133 -61.77 0.23 -54.55
C VAL A 133 -61.14 -0.25 -55.86
N ASP A 134 -61.71 -1.30 -56.46
CA ASP A 134 -62.58 -1.18 -57.65
C ASP A 134 -63.25 -2.53 -58.01
N PRO A 135 -64.44 -2.52 -58.62
CA PRO A 135 -65.17 -3.69 -59.13
C PRO A 135 -64.77 -3.99 -60.60
N GLY A 136 -64.92 -5.26 -61.01
CA GLY A 136 -65.06 -5.62 -62.43
C GLY A 136 -63.77 -5.67 -63.26
N GLY A 137 -63.48 -6.85 -63.81
CA GLY A 137 -62.24 -7.13 -64.56
C GLY A 137 -62.17 -6.58 -65.99
N GLY A 138 -61.01 -6.86 -66.61
CA GLY A 138 -60.83 -6.76 -68.05
C GLY A 138 -59.39 -6.42 -68.45
N GLY A 139 -58.63 -7.45 -68.83
CA GLY A 139 -57.78 -7.44 -70.03
C GLY A 139 -56.53 -6.55 -70.07
N GLY A 140 -55.39 -7.23 -70.29
CA GLY A 140 -54.51 -6.87 -71.40
C GLY A 140 -53.20 -6.17 -71.05
N GLY A 141 -52.12 -6.96 -71.18
CA GLY A 141 -51.01 -6.55 -72.05
C GLY A 141 -49.85 -5.78 -71.42
N GLY A 142 -48.68 -6.43 -71.46
CA GLY A 142 -47.49 -5.75 -71.97
C GLY A 142 -46.42 -5.37 -70.95
N GLY A 143 -45.41 -6.24 -70.87
CA GLY A 143 -44.05 -5.80 -71.18
C GLY A 143 -43.16 -5.36 -70.02
N GLY A 144 -42.10 -6.14 -69.81
CA GLY A 144 -40.75 -5.59 -69.91
C GLY A 144 -39.92 -5.55 -68.64
N GLY A 145 -38.89 -6.42 -68.61
CA GLY A 145 -37.60 -6.22 -67.93
C GLY A 145 -37.64 -6.38 -66.41
N GLY A 146 -36.79 -7.16 -65.77
CA GLY A 146 -35.48 -7.67 -66.11
C GLY A 146 -34.70 -7.78 -64.79
N GLY A 147 -33.74 -8.69 -64.70
CA GLY A 147 -32.76 -8.71 -63.61
C GLY A 147 -32.91 -9.85 -62.61
N ASP A 148 -32.54 -11.04 -63.08
CA ASP A 148 -31.79 -12.02 -62.30
C ASP A 148 -30.52 -11.35 -61.74
N VAL A 149 -30.18 -11.60 -60.47
CA VAL A 149 -28.79 -11.77 -60.01
C VAL A 149 -28.76 -12.45 -58.65
N THR A 150 -28.29 -13.67 -58.71
CA THR A 150 -27.82 -14.55 -57.65
C THR A 150 -26.59 -14.02 -56.89
N THR A 151 -26.34 -14.64 -55.73
CA THR A 151 -25.04 -14.77 -55.03
C THR A 151 -24.50 -13.56 -54.25
N ASN A 152 -24.28 -13.70 -52.93
CA ASN A 152 -22.99 -14.19 -52.46
C ASN A 152 -22.94 -14.43 -50.94
N HIS A 153 -22.73 -15.70 -50.62
CA HIS A 153 -22.01 -16.14 -49.43
C HIS A 153 -20.63 -15.47 -49.42
N HIS A 154 -20.23 -14.82 -48.34
CA HIS A 154 -18.82 -14.55 -48.08
C HIS A 154 -18.43 -15.14 -46.71
N ASN A 155 -17.52 -16.07 -46.85
CA ASN A 155 -16.73 -16.81 -45.89
C ASN A 155 -16.20 -15.93 -44.74
N PRO A 156 -16.22 -16.37 -43.47
CA PRO A 156 -15.42 -15.72 -42.45
C PRO A 156 -13.94 -16.07 -42.72
N THR A 157 -13.16 -15.06 -43.07
CA THR A 157 -11.69 -15.12 -43.06
C THR A 157 -11.24 -15.71 -41.72
N PRO A 158 -10.39 -16.75 -41.67
CA PRO A 158 -9.80 -17.19 -40.42
C PRO A 158 -8.92 -16.06 -39.91
N LEU A 159 -9.39 -15.36 -38.87
CA LEU A 159 -8.51 -14.49 -38.11
C LEU A 159 -7.32 -15.34 -37.64
N PRO A 160 -6.08 -14.82 -37.71
CA PRO A 160 -4.94 -15.49 -37.09
C PRO A 160 -5.30 -15.78 -35.63
N PRO A 161 -4.91 -16.95 -35.08
CA PRO A 161 -5.20 -17.25 -33.69
C PRO A 161 -4.67 -16.10 -32.84
N PRO A 162 -5.47 -15.58 -31.89
CA PRO A 162 -5.03 -14.47 -31.06
C PRO A 162 -3.73 -14.89 -30.37
N GLU A 163 -2.66 -14.14 -30.58
CA GLU A 163 -1.36 -14.37 -29.92
C GLU A 163 -1.48 -14.36 -28.38
N ASP A 164 -2.66 -14.00 -27.87
CA ASP A 164 -3.06 -13.97 -26.48
C ASP A 164 -3.00 -15.34 -25.77
N ASP A 165 -3.16 -16.49 -26.45
CA ASP A 165 -3.24 -17.81 -25.78
C ASP A 165 -1.89 -18.32 -25.29
N VAL A 166 -0.83 -18.15 -26.09
CA VAL A 166 0.55 -18.39 -25.64
C VAL A 166 0.87 -17.37 -24.55
N ASN A 167 0.47 -16.11 -24.72
CA ASN A 167 0.72 -15.08 -23.73
C ASN A 167 0.07 -15.39 -22.37
N PHE A 168 -1.13 -15.97 -22.33
CA PHE A 168 -1.84 -16.25 -21.07
C PHE A 168 -1.23 -17.42 -20.28
N LYS A 169 -0.78 -18.48 -20.96
CA LYS A 169 -0.11 -19.62 -20.31
C LYS A 169 1.22 -19.21 -19.70
N TYR A 170 1.99 -18.38 -20.40
CA TYR A 170 3.27 -17.85 -19.91
C TYR A 170 3.05 -16.77 -18.86
N LEU A 171 2.06 -15.90 -19.03
CA LEU A 171 1.65 -14.90 -18.05
C LEU A 171 1.24 -15.53 -16.73
N LYS A 172 0.42 -16.59 -16.76
CA LYS A 172 0.04 -17.32 -15.54
C LYS A 172 1.26 -17.87 -14.83
N HIS A 173 2.20 -18.47 -15.54
CA HIS A 173 3.44 -18.99 -14.96
C HIS A 173 4.31 -17.87 -14.39
N VAL A 174 4.48 -16.76 -15.13
CA VAL A 174 5.29 -15.61 -14.72
C VAL A 174 4.68 -14.91 -13.51
N LEU A 175 3.36 -14.77 -13.44
CA LEU A 175 2.66 -14.21 -12.28
C LEU A 175 2.74 -15.13 -11.07
N ILE A 176 2.51 -16.43 -11.23
CA ILE A 176 2.65 -17.39 -10.12
C ILE A 176 4.09 -17.34 -9.60
N LYS A 177 5.08 -17.44 -10.49
CA LYS A 177 6.49 -17.33 -10.11
C LYS A 177 6.76 -16.00 -9.42
N PHE A 178 6.32 -14.87 -9.96
CA PHE A 178 6.49 -13.55 -9.35
C PHE A 178 5.89 -13.46 -7.94
N LEU A 179 4.69 -14.00 -7.71
CA LEU A 179 3.99 -13.97 -6.42
C LEU A 179 4.59 -14.93 -5.39
N THR A 180 5.19 -16.04 -5.83
CA THR A 180 5.76 -17.08 -4.95
C THR A 180 7.28 -17.03 -4.83
N SER A 181 7.98 -16.17 -5.59
CA SER A 181 9.44 -16.06 -5.56
C SER A 181 9.94 -15.23 -4.36
N ARG A 182 11.23 -15.38 -4.04
CA ARG A 182 11.89 -14.56 -3.01
C ARG A 182 12.07 -13.11 -3.49
N GLU A 183 12.20 -12.16 -2.57
CA GLU A 183 12.14 -10.72 -2.88
C GLU A 183 13.22 -10.21 -3.88
N TYR A 184 14.34 -10.91 -4.07
CA TYR A 184 15.34 -10.56 -5.09
C TYR A 184 14.95 -11.05 -6.50
N GLU A 185 14.29 -12.21 -6.58
CA GLU A 185 13.82 -12.80 -7.84
C GLU A 185 12.61 -12.04 -8.38
N ALA A 186 11.70 -11.61 -7.49
CA ALA A 186 10.54 -10.81 -7.86
C ALA A 186 10.96 -9.48 -8.53
N GLN A 187 12.04 -8.83 -8.08
CA GLN A 187 12.55 -7.60 -8.72
C GLN A 187 13.06 -7.83 -10.14
N HIS A 188 13.71 -8.95 -10.41
CA HIS A 188 14.14 -9.30 -11.76
C HIS A 188 12.96 -9.65 -12.67
N LEU A 189 11.91 -10.24 -12.10
CA LEU A 189 10.68 -10.58 -12.81
C LEU A 189 9.77 -9.37 -13.08
N THR A 190 9.99 -8.21 -12.44
CA THR A 190 9.19 -6.99 -12.65
C THR A 190 9.10 -6.57 -14.11
N ARG A 191 10.20 -6.66 -14.87
CA ARG A 191 10.22 -6.30 -16.30
C ARG A 191 9.39 -7.25 -17.16
N ALA A 192 9.44 -8.55 -16.84
CA ALA A 192 8.68 -9.56 -17.54
C ALA A 192 7.17 -9.37 -17.31
N VAL A 193 6.76 -9.11 -16.06
CA VAL A 193 5.37 -8.82 -15.71
C VAL A 193 4.88 -7.54 -16.38
N ALA A 194 5.68 -6.46 -16.35
CA ALA A 194 5.33 -5.19 -17.00
C ALA A 194 5.16 -5.33 -18.51
N THR A 195 6.01 -6.13 -19.17
CA THR A 195 5.92 -6.36 -20.62
C THR A 195 4.71 -7.23 -20.97
N LEU A 196 4.48 -8.33 -20.24
CA LEU A 196 3.38 -9.26 -20.52
C LEU A 196 2.01 -8.66 -20.22
N LEU A 197 1.89 -7.78 -19.22
CA LEU A 197 0.65 -7.08 -18.88
C LEU A 197 0.53 -5.69 -19.50
N ARG A 198 1.51 -5.27 -20.31
CA ARG A 198 1.57 -3.95 -20.95
C ARG A 198 1.36 -2.80 -19.94
N PHE A 199 2.12 -2.83 -18.85
CA PHE A 199 2.11 -1.75 -17.88
C PHE A 199 2.67 -0.47 -18.49
N SER A 200 2.08 0.65 -18.11
CA SER A 200 2.69 1.96 -18.29
C SER A 200 3.95 2.09 -17.42
N ALA A 201 4.83 3.04 -17.77
CA ALA A 201 6.03 3.33 -16.99
C ALA A 201 5.71 3.67 -15.52
N GLU A 202 4.54 4.27 -15.27
CA GLU A 202 4.08 4.61 -13.93
C GLU A 202 3.63 3.37 -13.15
N GLU A 203 2.89 2.45 -13.78
CA GLU A 203 2.48 1.19 -13.16
C GLU A 203 3.68 0.29 -12.84
N GLU A 204 4.69 0.26 -13.72
CA GLU A 204 5.93 -0.46 -13.46
C GLU A 204 6.71 0.16 -12.29
N ARG A 205 6.81 1.49 -12.23
CA ARG A 205 7.47 2.22 -11.12
C ARG A 205 6.82 1.91 -9.78
N LEU A 206 5.49 1.96 -9.72
CA LEU A 206 4.73 1.65 -8.51
C LEU A 206 4.93 0.21 -8.04
N LEU A 207 5.01 -0.73 -8.97
CA LEU A 207 5.28 -2.13 -8.65
C LEU A 207 6.69 -2.30 -8.05
N ARG A 208 7.70 -1.60 -8.60
CA ARG A 208 9.08 -1.59 -8.07
C ARG A 208 9.14 -1.01 -6.66
N GLU A 209 8.52 0.16 -6.46
CA GLU A 209 8.48 0.83 -5.17
C GLU A 209 7.75 -0.01 -4.10
N THR A 210 6.72 -0.75 -4.50
CA THR A 210 5.99 -1.63 -3.57
C THR A 210 6.83 -2.82 -3.12
N LEU A 211 7.64 -3.38 -4.03
CA LEU A 211 8.59 -4.45 -3.69
C LEU A 211 9.73 -3.93 -2.80
N GLU A 212 10.23 -2.72 -3.04
CA GLU A 212 11.26 -2.09 -2.21
C GLU A 212 10.74 -1.68 -0.83
N TRP A 213 9.52 -1.15 -0.77
CA TRP A 213 8.84 -0.88 0.50
C TRP A 213 8.70 -2.14 1.35
N ARG A 214 8.34 -3.29 0.75
CA ARG A 214 8.31 -4.57 1.48
C ARG A 214 9.68 -5.03 2.00
N LYS A 215 10.79 -4.55 1.41
CA LYS A 215 12.16 -4.83 1.88
C LYS A 215 12.59 -3.94 3.04
N SER A 216 12.00 -2.75 3.16
CA SER A 216 12.27 -1.81 4.24
C SER A 216 11.27 -2.02 5.37
N TRP A 217 11.75 -2.45 6.54
CA TRP A 217 10.92 -2.57 7.75
C TRP A 217 10.30 -1.23 8.18
N PHE A 218 10.82 -0.12 7.65
CA PHE A 218 10.31 1.24 7.85
C PHE A 218 10.06 1.92 6.50
N GLY A 219 8.82 2.33 6.28
CA GLY A 219 8.40 3.11 5.12
C GLY A 219 6.88 3.18 5.02
N SER A 220 6.35 4.19 4.33
CA SER A 220 4.93 4.28 3.98
C SER A 220 4.67 3.53 2.66
N ARG A 221 3.59 2.73 2.63
CA ARG A 221 3.19 1.96 1.44
C ARG A 221 2.96 2.92 0.26
N PRO A 222 3.51 2.63 -0.95
CA PRO A 222 3.30 3.48 -2.12
C PRO A 222 1.80 3.64 -2.42
N ARG A 223 1.37 4.87 -2.70
CA ARG A 223 -0.03 5.17 -3.00
C ARG A 223 -0.33 4.80 -4.45
N LEU A 224 -1.20 3.82 -4.66
CA LEU A 224 -1.70 3.49 -5.98
C LEU A 224 -2.53 4.67 -6.54
N PRO A 225 -2.30 5.11 -7.79
CA PRO A 225 -3.11 6.11 -8.45
C PRO A 225 -4.57 5.66 -8.45
N LYS A 226 -5.48 6.58 -8.11
CA LYS A 226 -6.91 6.36 -8.28
C LYS A 226 -7.15 6.23 -9.79
N LEU A 227 -7.55 5.04 -10.26
CA LEU A 227 -7.98 4.81 -11.63
C LEU A 227 -9.06 5.84 -11.98
N LYS A 228 -8.67 6.86 -12.76
CA LYS A 228 -9.62 7.79 -13.35
C LYS A 228 -10.32 7.00 -14.45
N HIS A 229 -11.56 6.61 -14.22
CA HIS A 229 -12.41 6.12 -15.30
C HIS A 229 -12.53 7.24 -16.34
N SER A 230 -11.91 7.06 -17.50
CA SER A 230 -12.16 7.90 -18.67
C SER A 230 -13.57 7.57 -19.18
N PRO A 231 -14.50 8.53 -19.26
CA PRO A 231 -15.77 8.31 -19.91
C PRO A 231 -15.53 8.20 -21.42
N SER A 232 -16.00 7.11 -22.02
CA SER A 232 -16.22 6.99 -23.47
C SER A 232 -17.53 7.65 -23.85
#